data_AF-A0AAV4DB97-F1
#
_entry.id   AF-A0AAV4DB97-F1
#
_cell.length_a   1.000
_cell.length_b   1.000
_cell.length_c   1.000
_cell.angle_alpha   90.00
_cell.angle_beta   90.00
_cell.angle_gamma   90.00
#
_symmetry.space_group_name_H-M   'P 1'
#
loop_
_entity.id
_entity.type
_entity.pdbx_description
1 polymer ?
#
loop_
_entity_poly.entity_id
_entity_poly.type
_entity_poly.pdbx_seq_one_letter_code
_entity_poly.pdbx_strand_id
1 'polypeptide(L)'
;MGSSSFHAAIFFLMSCVILSTDTRTLEQEECPEGLWGQKCENMCSAGCLQGCEKTSGLCVGGCKPGWQGHNCAEMCPSYRYGYNCQQSCGHCYDDAPCNIVTGACGDGCVSGYTGVKCDKGCKPFTYGFDCNQTCGHCNQGQSCNSVTGKCLGGCATGWLGVSCQNACPKGFHGNNCKDKCAHCAGNGSCDHVTGACAEGCASGWAGDQCHRRCESGKYGNGCRQTCGWCHKGICDHVTGECHGGCSRGYHGSRCKDEKTAISVLRFFQHGGHQFYEVARLGFPKYDFVVWIKNSNDANRINTKKKKKKKKKKKKKKKKKKKKKKKKKNNNNNNNN
;
A
#
# COMPACT_ATOMS: atom_id res chain seq x y z
N MET A 1 -43.72 -38.05 -109.75
CA MET A 1 -43.16 -39.40 -109.49
C MET A 1 -43.32 -39.62 -108.00
N GLY A 2 -44.47 -40.14 -107.56
CA GLY A 2 -44.71 -41.58 -107.38
C GLY A 2 -44.29 -41.94 -105.94
N SER A 3 -45.04 -42.61 -105.09
CA SER A 3 -46.26 -43.42 -105.17
C SER A 3 -46.53 -43.80 -103.71
N SER A 4 -47.67 -43.42 -103.12
CA SER A 4 -48.77 -44.34 -102.76
C SER A 4 -48.35 -45.70 -102.19
N SER A 5 -48.81 -46.01 -100.98
CA SER A 5 -49.33 -47.31 -100.50
C SER A 5 -49.22 -47.38 -98.97
N PHE A 6 -50.10 -47.91 -98.15
CA PHE A 6 -51.45 -48.48 -98.19
C PHE A 6 -51.64 -49.05 -96.75
N HIS A 7 -52.90 -49.31 -96.36
CA HIS A 7 -53.34 -50.04 -95.15
C HIS A 7 -53.43 -49.23 -93.83
N ALA A 8 -54.56 -49.18 -93.12
CA ALA A 8 -55.89 -49.74 -93.35
C ALA A 8 -56.90 -49.06 -92.40
N ALA A 9 -58.08 -48.77 -92.96
CA ALA A 9 -59.43 -49.04 -92.44
C ALA A 9 -59.71 -48.76 -90.95
N ILE A 10 -60.44 -47.68 -90.63
CA ILE A 10 -61.92 -47.67 -90.51
C ILE A 10 -62.40 -48.58 -89.38
N PHE A 11 -62.77 -48.01 -88.22
CA PHE A 11 -63.94 -48.47 -87.45
C PHE A 11 -64.49 -47.32 -86.57
N PHE A 12 -65.65 -46.81 -87.02
CA PHE A 12 -66.82 -46.40 -86.24
C PHE A 12 -66.83 -45.16 -85.32
N LEU A 13 -67.72 -44.25 -85.76
CA LEU A 13 -68.48 -43.21 -85.06
C LEU A 13 -69.06 -43.66 -83.70
N MET A 14 -68.91 -42.81 -82.68
CA MET A 14 -69.98 -42.14 -81.91
C MET A 14 -69.55 -41.82 -80.47
N SER A 15 -69.90 -40.61 -80.04
CA SER A 15 -70.04 -40.16 -78.65
C SER A 15 -68.75 -39.86 -77.87
N CYS A 16 -68.40 -38.58 -77.75
CA CYS A 16 -68.47 -37.88 -76.46
C CYS A 16 -68.06 -36.41 -76.62
N VAL A 17 -69.05 -35.51 -76.52
CA VAL A 17 -68.80 -34.17 -75.99
C VAL A 17 -68.47 -34.34 -74.51
N ILE A 18 -67.18 -34.33 -74.13
CA ILE A 18 -66.75 -33.96 -72.78
C ILE A 18 -65.43 -33.18 -72.88
N LEU A 19 -65.57 -31.87 -72.71
CA LEU A 19 -64.74 -31.01 -71.84
C LEU A 19 -63.38 -31.58 -71.42
N SER A 20 -62.32 -30.87 -71.81
CA SER A 20 -61.15 -30.69 -70.94
C SER A 20 -60.66 -29.28 -71.21
N THR A 21 -61.40 -28.26 -70.78
CA THR A 21 -61.08 -27.52 -69.55
C THR A 21 -59.57 -27.41 -69.38
N ASP A 22 -59.03 -26.30 -69.90
CA ASP A 22 -58.09 -25.43 -69.21
C ASP A 22 -57.59 -26.04 -67.89
N THR A 23 -56.58 -26.92 -67.97
CA THR A 23 -55.75 -27.20 -66.81
C THR A 23 -54.69 -26.11 -66.77
N ARG A 24 -55.17 -24.86 -66.65
CA ARG A 24 -54.54 -23.89 -65.78
C ARG A 24 -54.36 -24.64 -64.48
N THR A 25 -53.14 -25.10 -64.23
CA THR A 25 -52.70 -25.48 -62.90
C THR A 25 -53.21 -24.37 -62.00
N LEU A 26 -54.21 -24.69 -61.16
CA LEU A 26 -54.49 -23.90 -59.98
C LEU A 26 -53.18 -23.95 -59.22
N GLU A 27 -52.29 -23.00 -59.49
CA GLU A 27 -51.29 -22.58 -58.53
C GLU A 27 -52.12 -22.34 -57.29
N GLN A 28 -52.01 -23.26 -56.33
CA GLN A 28 -52.30 -22.95 -54.95
C GLN A 28 -51.54 -21.64 -54.73
N GLU A 29 -52.26 -20.51 -54.66
CA GLU A 29 -51.67 -19.20 -54.43
C GLU A 29 -50.90 -19.31 -53.11
N GLU A 30 -49.62 -19.65 -53.22
CA GLU A 30 -48.79 -19.87 -52.07
C GLU A 30 -48.70 -18.53 -51.36
N CYS A 31 -48.87 -18.53 -50.04
CA CYS A 31 -48.84 -17.28 -49.31
C CYS A 31 -47.60 -16.46 -49.64
N PRO A 32 -47.75 -15.14 -49.84
CA PRO A 32 -46.62 -14.23 -49.98
C PRO A 32 -45.66 -14.39 -48.81
N GLU A 33 -44.37 -14.10 -49.02
CA GLU A 33 -43.37 -14.21 -47.96
C GLU A 33 -43.78 -13.45 -46.69
N GLY A 34 -43.67 -14.11 -45.55
CA GLY A 34 -44.05 -13.54 -44.25
C GLY A 34 -45.52 -13.75 -43.86
N LEU A 35 -46.34 -14.39 -44.70
CA LEU A 35 -47.72 -14.78 -44.38
C LEU A 35 -47.91 -16.30 -44.39
N TRP A 36 -48.87 -16.79 -43.60
CA TRP A 36 -49.26 -18.20 -43.52
C TRP A 36 -50.75 -18.38 -43.22
N GLY A 37 -51.25 -19.59 -43.45
CA GLY A 37 -52.66 -19.96 -43.26
C GLY A 37 -53.36 -20.24 -44.59
N GLN A 38 -54.57 -20.81 -44.54
CA GLN A 38 -55.28 -21.21 -45.76
C GLN A 38 -55.74 -20.02 -46.61
N LYS A 39 -55.82 -18.82 -46.05
CA LYS A 39 -56.12 -17.55 -46.76
C LYS A 39 -55.02 -16.51 -46.56
N CYS A 40 -53.83 -16.93 -46.11
CA CYS A 40 -52.69 -16.05 -45.85
C CYS A 40 -52.99 -14.89 -44.89
N GLU A 41 -53.88 -15.14 -43.92
CA GLU A 41 -54.36 -14.14 -42.98
C GLU A 41 -53.43 -13.90 -41.78
N ASN A 42 -52.46 -14.79 -41.54
CA ASN A 42 -51.57 -14.72 -40.39
C ASN A 42 -50.18 -14.29 -40.82
N MET A 43 -49.54 -13.41 -40.05
CA MET A 43 -48.13 -13.05 -40.24
C MET A 43 -47.22 -14.04 -39.52
N CYS A 44 -46.05 -14.32 -40.11
CA CYS A 44 -44.98 -15.04 -39.43
C CYS A 44 -44.53 -14.26 -38.18
N SER A 45 -44.21 -14.98 -37.10
CA SER A 45 -43.64 -14.35 -35.91
C SER A 45 -42.35 -13.61 -36.25
N ALA A 46 -42.17 -12.42 -35.68
CA ALA A 46 -40.90 -11.69 -35.74
C ALA A 46 -39.73 -12.52 -35.17
N GLY A 47 -40.02 -13.46 -34.27
CA GLY A 47 -39.09 -14.40 -33.67
C GLY A 47 -38.64 -15.54 -34.60
N CYS A 48 -39.21 -15.73 -35.79
CA CYS A 48 -38.73 -16.75 -36.73
C CYS A 48 -37.37 -16.37 -37.35
N LEU A 49 -36.46 -17.34 -37.48
CA LEU A 49 -35.11 -17.12 -38.02
C LEU A 49 -35.11 -16.82 -39.53
N GLN A 50 -35.81 -17.65 -40.33
CA GLN A 50 -35.84 -17.58 -41.79
C GLN A 50 -37.27 -17.51 -42.35
N GLY A 51 -38.20 -16.91 -41.59
CA GLY A 51 -39.63 -16.91 -41.93
C GLY A 51 -40.36 -18.16 -41.42
N CYS A 52 -41.58 -18.39 -41.89
CA CYS A 52 -42.43 -19.48 -41.43
C CYS A 52 -43.03 -20.27 -42.61
N GLU A 53 -43.36 -21.53 -42.34
CA GLU A 53 -44.03 -22.41 -43.29
C GLU A 53 -45.42 -21.86 -43.63
N LYS A 54 -45.72 -21.79 -44.93
CA LYS A 54 -46.91 -21.12 -45.47
C LYS A 54 -48.25 -21.71 -45.00
N THR A 55 -48.27 -22.97 -44.56
CA THR A 55 -49.49 -23.67 -44.11
C THR A 55 -49.63 -23.74 -42.58
N SER A 56 -48.55 -24.07 -41.87
CA SER A 56 -48.58 -24.33 -40.42
C SER A 56 -48.15 -23.14 -39.56
N GLY A 57 -47.44 -22.16 -40.13
CA GLY A 57 -46.84 -21.05 -39.39
C GLY A 57 -45.62 -21.44 -38.57
N LEU A 58 -45.12 -22.68 -38.70
CA LEU A 58 -43.90 -23.15 -38.06
C LEU A 58 -42.69 -22.39 -38.59
N CYS A 59 -41.83 -21.90 -37.69
CA CYS A 59 -40.66 -21.14 -38.11
C CYS A 59 -39.63 -22.04 -38.81
N VAL A 60 -39.27 -21.67 -40.03
CA VAL A 60 -38.20 -22.33 -40.80
C VAL A 60 -36.87 -21.94 -40.17
N GLY A 61 -36.07 -22.96 -39.82
CA GLY A 61 -34.81 -22.76 -39.09
C GLY A 61 -34.97 -22.44 -37.60
N GLY A 62 -36.18 -22.55 -37.05
CA GLY A 62 -36.46 -22.35 -35.61
C GLY A 62 -36.51 -20.88 -35.18
N CYS A 63 -36.34 -20.66 -33.87
CA CYS A 63 -36.47 -19.34 -33.25
C CYS A 63 -35.17 -18.55 -33.26
N LYS A 64 -35.27 -17.22 -33.40
CA LYS A 64 -34.21 -16.27 -33.08
C LYS A 64 -33.89 -16.32 -31.58
N PRO A 65 -32.67 -15.96 -31.16
CA PRO A 65 -32.35 -15.81 -29.74
C PRO A 65 -33.28 -14.81 -29.05
N GLY A 66 -33.67 -15.09 -27.81
CA GLY A 66 -34.64 -14.29 -27.08
C GLY A 66 -36.10 -14.68 -27.34
N TRP A 67 -36.35 -15.69 -28.18
CA TRP A 67 -37.67 -16.19 -28.51
C TRP A 67 -37.77 -17.71 -28.29
N GLN A 68 -38.99 -18.16 -27.97
CA GLN A 68 -39.36 -19.56 -27.77
C GLN A 68 -40.81 -19.83 -28.19
N GLY A 69 -41.24 -21.08 -28.00
CA GLY A 69 -42.57 -21.56 -28.36
C GLY A 69 -42.60 -22.21 -29.74
N HIS A 70 -43.71 -22.87 -30.06
CA HIS A 70 -43.84 -23.68 -31.28
C HIS A 70 -43.66 -22.86 -32.57
N ASN A 71 -44.12 -21.61 -32.58
CA ASN A 71 -44.00 -20.66 -33.68
C ASN A 71 -43.16 -19.41 -33.32
N CYS A 72 -42.32 -19.52 -32.27
CA CYS A 72 -41.44 -18.44 -31.83
C CYS A 72 -42.15 -17.11 -31.52
N ALA A 73 -43.41 -17.16 -31.08
CA ALA A 73 -44.21 -15.97 -30.77
C ALA A 73 -43.96 -15.42 -29.35
N GLU A 74 -43.29 -16.19 -28.49
CA GLU A 74 -43.04 -15.82 -27.11
C GLU A 74 -41.61 -15.35 -26.92
N MET A 75 -41.42 -14.23 -26.22
CA MET A 75 -40.09 -13.81 -25.77
C MET A 75 -39.63 -14.67 -24.58
N CYS A 76 -38.33 -14.68 -24.31
CA CYS A 76 -37.82 -15.40 -23.16
C CYS A 76 -38.42 -14.88 -21.85
N PRO A 77 -38.79 -15.78 -20.93
CA PRO A 77 -39.20 -15.38 -19.60
C PRO A 77 -38.02 -14.74 -18.85
N SER A 78 -38.32 -13.95 -17.83
CA SER A 78 -37.32 -13.34 -16.97
C SER A 78 -36.30 -14.37 -16.49
N TYR A 79 -35.04 -13.95 -16.41
CA TYR A 79 -33.91 -14.78 -16.01
C TYR A 79 -33.49 -15.89 -16.99
N ARG A 80 -34.04 -15.89 -18.22
CA ARG A 80 -33.60 -16.78 -19.32
C ARG A 80 -33.26 -16.02 -20.59
N TYR A 81 -32.37 -16.60 -21.40
CA TYR A 81 -31.92 -16.00 -22.65
C TYR A 81 -31.47 -17.02 -23.70
N GLY A 82 -31.18 -16.52 -24.90
CA GLY A 82 -30.59 -17.29 -25.99
C GLY A 82 -31.63 -18.03 -26.83
N TYR A 83 -31.19 -19.03 -27.60
CA TYR A 83 -32.07 -19.83 -28.44
C TYR A 83 -33.03 -20.66 -27.60
N ASN A 84 -34.33 -20.57 -27.90
CA ASN A 84 -35.39 -21.28 -27.18
C ASN A 84 -35.32 -21.09 -25.66
N CYS A 85 -34.73 -19.98 -25.20
CA CYS A 85 -34.62 -19.60 -23.79
C CYS A 85 -34.00 -20.66 -22.88
N GLN A 86 -33.07 -21.46 -23.41
CA GLN A 86 -32.47 -22.58 -22.68
C GLN A 86 -31.37 -22.17 -21.69
N GLN A 87 -30.84 -20.94 -21.78
CA GLN A 87 -29.78 -20.45 -20.90
C GLN A 87 -30.37 -19.64 -19.75
N SER A 88 -29.78 -19.77 -18.56
CA SER A 88 -30.14 -18.99 -17.37
C SER A 88 -29.22 -17.78 -17.22
N CYS A 89 -29.77 -16.64 -16.80
CA CYS A 89 -28.96 -15.48 -16.42
C CYS A 89 -27.98 -15.81 -15.29
N GLY A 90 -26.84 -15.12 -15.26
CA GLY A 90 -25.90 -15.18 -14.14
C GLY A 90 -26.30 -14.23 -13.01
N HIS A 91 -25.32 -13.80 -12.22
CA HIS A 91 -25.53 -12.99 -11.02
C HIS A 91 -25.47 -11.48 -11.31
N CYS A 92 -26.43 -10.99 -12.10
CA CYS A 92 -26.55 -9.57 -12.42
C CYS A 92 -26.82 -8.73 -11.17
N TYR A 93 -26.34 -7.49 -11.18
CA TYR A 93 -26.55 -6.53 -10.09
C TYR A 93 -28.04 -6.34 -9.74
N ASP A 94 -28.33 -6.20 -8.44
CA ASP A 94 -29.67 -5.98 -7.86
C ASP A 94 -30.74 -7.00 -8.32
N ASP A 95 -30.31 -8.24 -8.58
CA ASP A 95 -31.18 -9.32 -9.11
C ASP A 95 -31.89 -8.93 -10.42
N ALA A 96 -31.29 -8.04 -11.21
CA ALA A 96 -31.86 -7.61 -12.48
C ALA A 96 -31.86 -8.75 -13.52
N PRO A 97 -32.89 -8.85 -14.38
CA PRO A 97 -32.88 -9.80 -15.48
C PRO A 97 -31.79 -9.44 -16.51
N CYS A 98 -31.11 -10.46 -17.03
CA CYS A 98 -30.12 -10.27 -18.08
C CYS A 98 -30.78 -10.04 -19.45
N ASN A 99 -30.00 -9.56 -20.42
CA ASN A 99 -30.45 -9.38 -21.79
C ASN A 99 -30.92 -10.72 -22.42
N ILE A 100 -32.16 -10.80 -22.88
CA ILE A 100 -32.80 -12.03 -23.39
C ILE A 100 -32.13 -12.65 -24.64
N VAL A 101 -31.34 -11.87 -25.38
CA VAL A 101 -30.61 -12.35 -26.57
C VAL A 101 -29.23 -12.86 -26.18
N THR A 102 -28.47 -12.05 -25.44
CA THR A 102 -27.02 -12.25 -25.22
C THR A 102 -26.70 -12.85 -23.86
N GLY A 103 -27.58 -12.71 -22.87
CA GLY A 103 -27.35 -13.06 -21.47
C GLY A 103 -26.53 -12.04 -20.69
N ALA A 104 -26.23 -10.88 -21.28
CA ALA A 104 -25.40 -9.86 -20.66
C ALA A 104 -26.13 -9.12 -19.54
N CYS A 105 -25.43 -8.80 -18.46
CA CYS A 105 -25.89 -7.94 -17.38
C CYS A 105 -25.47 -6.49 -17.70
N GLY A 106 -26.43 -5.57 -17.79
CA GLY A 106 -26.17 -4.18 -18.18
C GLY A 106 -25.44 -3.38 -17.09
N ASP A 107 -25.85 -3.56 -15.84
CA ASP A 107 -25.35 -2.79 -14.68
C ASP A 107 -24.24 -3.52 -13.90
N GLY A 108 -23.59 -4.50 -14.53
CA GLY A 108 -22.53 -5.30 -13.93
C GLY A 108 -23.04 -6.44 -13.03
N CYS A 109 -22.13 -6.96 -12.21
CA CYS A 109 -22.32 -8.16 -11.41
C CYS A 109 -22.41 -7.87 -9.91
N VAL A 110 -23.17 -8.69 -9.19
CA VAL A 110 -23.12 -8.67 -7.73
C VAL A 110 -21.73 -9.01 -7.20
N SER A 111 -21.48 -8.67 -5.94
CA SER A 111 -20.18 -8.95 -5.31
C SER A 111 -19.84 -10.44 -5.33
N GLY A 112 -18.63 -10.78 -5.78
CA GLY A 112 -18.18 -12.16 -5.90
C GLY A 112 -18.24 -12.74 -7.31
N TYR A 113 -18.86 -12.04 -8.26
CA TYR A 113 -18.98 -12.45 -9.65
C TYR A 113 -18.46 -11.39 -10.62
N THR A 114 -18.11 -11.82 -11.83
CA THR A 114 -17.55 -10.97 -12.88
C THR A 114 -17.87 -11.54 -14.28
N GLY A 115 -17.50 -10.77 -15.30
CA GLY A 115 -17.73 -11.09 -16.70
C GLY A 115 -19.06 -10.53 -17.22
N VAL A 116 -19.20 -10.44 -18.54
CA VAL A 116 -20.36 -9.80 -19.21
C VAL A 116 -21.70 -10.42 -18.80
N LYS A 117 -21.70 -11.72 -18.46
CA LYS A 117 -22.90 -12.49 -18.07
C LYS A 117 -22.97 -12.75 -16.56
N CYS A 118 -21.99 -12.30 -15.78
CA CYS A 118 -21.88 -12.56 -14.34
C CYS A 118 -21.96 -14.06 -13.97
N ASP A 119 -21.39 -14.90 -14.83
CA ASP A 119 -21.37 -16.36 -14.73
C ASP A 119 -20.05 -16.91 -14.15
N LYS A 120 -19.09 -16.01 -13.84
CA LYS A 120 -17.77 -16.37 -13.34
C LYS A 120 -17.55 -15.80 -11.95
N GLY A 121 -17.09 -16.62 -11.03
CA GLY A 121 -16.63 -16.16 -9.72
C GLY A 121 -15.35 -15.32 -9.83
N CYS A 122 -15.09 -14.51 -8.80
CA CYS A 122 -13.84 -13.76 -8.72
C CYS A 122 -12.61 -14.66 -8.79
N LYS A 123 -11.56 -14.15 -9.44
CA LYS A 123 -10.24 -14.79 -9.43
C LYS A 123 -9.66 -14.75 -8.01
N PRO A 124 -8.73 -15.66 -7.66
CA PRO A 124 -8.01 -15.57 -6.40
C PRO A 124 -7.43 -14.18 -6.19
N PHE A 125 -7.49 -13.71 -4.95
CA PHE A 125 -7.03 -12.37 -4.55
C PHE A 125 -7.86 -11.18 -5.06
N THR A 126 -9.03 -11.42 -5.66
CA THR A 126 -9.99 -10.37 -6.06
C THR A 126 -11.36 -10.57 -5.41
N TYR A 127 -12.08 -9.48 -5.17
CA TYR A 127 -13.38 -9.50 -4.50
C TYR A 127 -14.24 -8.28 -4.84
N GLY A 128 -15.50 -8.31 -4.36
CA GLY A 128 -16.45 -7.21 -4.45
C GLY A 128 -17.19 -7.15 -5.78
N PHE A 129 -17.87 -6.02 -6.01
CA PHE A 129 -18.60 -5.75 -7.24
C PHE A 129 -17.68 -5.87 -8.47
N ASP A 130 -18.13 -6.63 -9.46
CA ASP A 130 -17.36 -7.00 -10.66
C ASP A 130 -15.96 -7.58 -10.41
N CYS A 131 -15.66 -7.98 -9.18
CA CYS A 131 -14.31 -8.37 -8.72
C CYS A 131 -13.24 -7.27 -8.91
N ASN A 132 -13.64 -6.00 -8.83
CA ASN A 132 -12.75 -4.86 -9.05
C ASN A 132 -11.87 -4.48 -7.84
N GLN A 133 -12.00 -5.18 -6.70
CA GLN A 133 -11.15 -4.95 -5.53
C GLN A 133 -10.16 -6.10 -5.35
N THR A 134 -9.00 -5.82 -4.75
CA THR A 134 -7.95 -6.80 -4.51
C THR A 134 -7.76 -7.07 -3.02
N CYS A 135 -7.55 -8.32 -2.64
CA CYS A 135 -7.12 -8.65 -1.28
C CYS A 135 -5.72 -8.08 -1.01
N GLY A 136 -5.42 -7.76 0.24
CA GLY A 136 -4.08 -7.39 0.69
C GLY A 136 -3.31 -8.61 1.20
N HIS A 137 -2.60 -8.43 2.31
CA HIS A 137 -1.69 -9.42 2.89
C HIS A 137 -2.44 -10.37 3.83
N CYS A 138 -3.23 -11.27 3.27
CA CYS A 138 -3.84 -12.36 4.03
C CYS A 138 -2.76 -13.27 4.62
N ASN A 139 -3.03 -13.83 5.80
CA ASN A 139 -2.12 -14.76 6.46
C ASN A 139 -1.81 -15.97 5.56
N GLN A 140 -0.56 -16.42 5.55
CA GLN A 140 -0.06 -17.54 4.73
C GLN A 140 -0.38 -17.43 3.23
N GLY A 141 -0.56 -16.22 2.70
CA GLY A 141 -0.79 -15.98 1.27
C GLY A 141 -2.11 -16.57 0.74
N GLN A 142 -3.10 -16.81 1.62
CA GLN A 142 -4.41 -17.32 1.21
C GLN A 142 -5.22 -16.26 0.46
N SER A 143 -6.14 -16.68 -0.42
CA SER A 143 -7.09 -15.75 -1.02
C SER A 143 -8.11 -15.24 0.01
N CYS A 144 -8.61 -14.01 -0.16
CA CYS A 144 -9.71 -13.52 0.65
C CYS A 144 -11.08 -13.97 0.11
N ASN A 145 -12.12 -13.78 0.93
CA ASN A 145 -13.50 -14.03 0.53
C ASN A 145 -13.90 -13.13 -0.65
N SER A 146 -14.40 -13.72 -1.74
CA SER A 146 -14.71 -13.02 -2.99
C SER A 146 -15.84 -11.99 -2.90
N VAL A 147 -16.68 -12.06 -1.87
CA VAL A 147 -17.78 -11.10 -1.66
C VAL A 147 -17.31 -9.93 -0.78
N THR A 148 -16.70 -10.25 0.36
CA THR A 148 -16.44 -9.29 1.45
C THR A 148 -15.01 -8.77 1.49
N GLY A 149 -14.07 -9.43 0.81
CA GLY A 149 -12.65 -9.10 0.90
C GLY A 149 -11.96 -9.61 2.17
N LYS A 150 -12.70 -10.25 3.08
CA LYS A 150 -12.18 -10.68 4.37
C LYS A 150 -11.23 -11.87 4.24
N CYS A 151 -10.04 -11.78 4.83
CA CYS A 151 -9.13 -12.91 4.96
C CYS A 151 -9.62 -13.85 6.10
N LEU A 152 -9.92 -15.12 5.77
CA LEU A 152 -10.44 -16.09 6.74
C LEU A 152 -9.47 -16.35 7.90
N GLY A 153 -8.17 -16.45 7.61
CA GLY A 153 -7.10 -16.65 8.59
C GLY A 153 -6.56 -15.36 9.22
N GLY A 154 -7.23 -14.22 9.01
CA GLY A 154 -6.74 -12.90 9.40
C GLY A 154 -5.61 -12.38 8.51
N CYS A 155 -4.99 -11.29 8.95
CA CYS A 155 -3.88 -10.64 8.25
C CYS A 155 -2.53 -11.23 8.60
N ALA A 156 -1.58 -11.15 7.67
CA ALA A 156 -0.18 -11.40 7.95
C ALA A 156 0.36 -10.40 8.99
N THR A 157 1.42 -10.79 9.68
CA THR A 157 2.10 -9.94 10.67
C THR A 157 2.45 -8.57 10.07
N GLY A 158 2.14 -7.50 10.80
CA GLY A 158 2.37 -6.13 10.34
C GLY A 158 1.28 -5.55 9.45
N TRP A 159 0.17 -6.26 9.21
CA TRP A 159 -0.96 -5.81 8.40
C TRP A 159 -2.29 -5.85 9.17
N LEU A 160 -3.22 -5.01 8.73
CA LEU A 160 -4.48 -4.65 9.39
C LEU A 160 -5.58 -4.39 8.33
N GLY A 161 -6.83 -4.49 8.78
CA GLY A 161 -8.03 -4.15 8.03
C GLY A 161 -8.77 -5.40 7.58
N VAL A 162 -10.03 -5.24 7.16
CA VAL A 162 -10.85 -6.37 6.71
C VAL A 162 -10.17 -7.12 5.56
N SER A 163 -9.61 -6.37 4.61
CA SER A 163 -8.90 -6.91 3.44
C SER A 163 -7.38 -6.94 3.61
N CYS A 164 -6.85 -6.69 4.81
CA CYS A 164 -5.41 -6.73 5.12
C CYS A 164 -4.50 -5.87 4.22
N GLN A 165 -5.01 -4.72 3.77
CA GLN A 165 -4.29 -3.79 2.89
C GLN A 165 -3.51 -2.70 3.64
N ASN A 166 -3.75 -2.53 4.94
CA ASN A 166 -3.13 -1.46 5.71
C ASN A 166 -1.95 -2.02 6.51
N ALA A 167 -0.77 -1.44 6.35
CA ALA A 167 0.33 -1.71 7.27
C ALA A 167 -0.04 -1.21 8.69
N CYS A 168 0.64 -1.74 9.72
CA CYS A 168 0.43 -1.25 11.07
C CYS A 168 0.65 0.26 11.18
N PRO A 169 -0.17 0.96 11.98
CA PRO A 169 -0.01 2.38 12.21
C PRO A 169 1.35 2.67 12.84
N LYS A 170 1.89 3.87 12.56
CA LYS A 170 3.18 4.30 13.11
C LYS A 170 3.22 4.12 14.63
N GLY A 171 4.32 3.56 15.12
CA GLY A 171 4.49 3.25 16.55
C GLY A 171 3.97 1.86 16.95
N PHE A 172 3.43 1.07 16.01
CA PHE A 172 2.97 -0.29 16.26
C PHE A 172 3.52 -1.28 15.24
N HIS A 173 3.65 -2.53 15.65
CA HIS A 173 4.10 -3.63 14.80
C HIS A 173 3.49 -4.97 15.24
N GLY A 174 3.87 -6.04 14.54
CA GLY A 174 3.54 -7.40 14.96
C GLY A 174 2.14 -7.85 14.56
N ASN A 175 1.66 -8.92 15.19
CA ASN A 175 0.39 -9.54 14.81
C ASN A 175 -0.80 -8.66 15.27
N ASN A 176 -1.69 -8.32 14.34
CA ASN A 176 -2.79 -7.38 14.58
C ASN A 176 -2.33 -6.01 15.14
N CYS A 177 -1.07 -5.62 14.92
CA CYS A 177 -0.53 -4.33 15.36
C CYS A 177 -0.65 -4.09 16.88
N LYS A 178 -0.57 -5.16 17.68
CA LYS A 178 -0.72 -5.09 19.15
C LYS A 178 0.55 -4.61 19.86
N ASP A 179 1.71 -4.80 19.23
CA ASP A 179 3.00 -4.49 19.85
C ASP A 179 3.37 -3.04 19.58
N LYS A 180 3.72 -2.30 20.63
CA LYS A 180 4.20 -0.92 20.50
C LYS A 180 5.69 -0.93 20.20
N CYS A 181 6.13 -0.06 19.31
CA CYS A 181 7.55 0.23 19.15
C CYS A 181 8.12 0.68 20.50
N ALA A 182 9.32 0.20 20.84
CA ALA A 182 9.96 0.52 22.10
C ALA A 182 10.68 1.87 22.03
N HIS A 183 11.98 1.88 22.34
CA HIS A 183 12.78 3.09 22.44
C HIS A 183 13.55 3.35 21.14
N CYS A 184 12.85 3.40 20.01
CA CYS A 184 13.45 3.77 18.73
C CYS A 184 13.90 5.24 18.74
N ALA A 185 15.03 5.53 18.10
CA ALA A 185 15.48 6.89 17.85
C ALA A 185 14.59 7.60 16.81
N GLY A 186 14.71 8.92 16.70
CA GLY A 186 13.94 9.71 15.75
C GLY A 186 12.49 9.92 16.19
N ASN A 187 11.53 9.53 15.34
CA ASN A 187 10.09 9.73 15.58
C ASN A 187 9.43 8.59 16.39
N GLY A 188 10.20 7.63 16.92
CA GLY A 188 9.67 6.49 17.65
C GLY A 188 8.97 5.43 16.77
N SER A 189 9.11 5.50 15.45
CA SER A 189 8.60 4.49 14.52
C SER A 189 9.57 3.33 14.38
N CYS A 190 8.99 2.13 14.23
CA CYS A 190 9.70 0.90 13.93
C CYS A 190 9.11 0.25 12.67
N ASP A 191 9.81 -0.75 12.14
CA ASP A 191 9.31 -1.59 11.06
C ASP A 191 8.00 -2.28 11.50
N HIS A 192 6.96 -2.17 10.67
CA HIS A 192 5.61 -2.61 11.03
C HIS A 192 5.47 -4.13 11.17
N VAL A 193 6.38 -4.92 10.59
CA VAL A 193 6.38 -6.39 10.70
C VAL A 193 7.25 -6.83 11.87
N THR A 194 8.51 -6.41 11.86
CA THR A 194 9.57 -6.92 12.74
C THR A 194 9.74 -6.10 14.01
N GLY A 195 9.24 -4.87 14.08
CA GLY A 195 9.48 -3.97 15.21
C GLY A 195 10.89 -3.39 15.27
N ALA A 196 11.73 -3.61 14.25
CA ALA A 196 13.09 -3.11 14.23
C ALA A 196 13.14 -1.59 14.03
N CYS A 197 14.04 -0.92 14.75
CA CYS A 197 14.21 0.53 14.65
C CYS A 197 15.26 0.88 13.58
N ALA A 198 14.82 1.41 12.43
CA ALA A 198 15.72 1.75 11.32
C ALA A 198 16.79 2.80 11.69
N GLU A 199 16.44 3.78 12.53
CA GLU A 199 17.35 4.83 13.02
C GLU A 199 18.14 4.40 14.28
N GLY A 200 18.03 3.12 14.67
CA GLY A 200 18.60 2.60 15.91
C GLY A 200 17.83 3.06 17.16
N CYS A 201 18.49 2.98 18.31
CA CYS A 201 17.85 3.18 19.62
C CYS A 201 18.08 4.57 20.21
N ALA A 202 17.09 5.04 20.97
CA ALA A 202 17.26 6.17 21.87
C ALA A 202 18.39 5.89 22.88
N SER A 203 18.99 6.95 23.41
CA SER A 203 20.09 6.83 24.38
C SER A 203 19.65 6.01 25.60
N GLY A 204 20.49 5.06 26.01
CA GLY A 204 20.19 4.14 27.11
C GLY A 204 19.52 2.82 26.72
N TRP A 205 19.31 2.59 25.43
CA TRP A 205 18.67 1.39 24.88
C TRP A 205 19.52 0.76 23.76
N ALA A 206 19.34 -0.55 23.57
CA ALA A 206 20.07 -1.36 22.58
C ALA A 206 19.24 -2.57 22.10
N GLY A 207 19.77 -3.25 21.08
CA GLY A 207 19.11 -4.34 20.36
C GLY A 207 18.29 -3.81 19.18
N ASP A 208 17.91 -4.70 18.26
CA ASP A 208 17.30 -4.29 16.98
C ASP A 208 15.92 -3.63 17.16
N GLN A 209 15.17 -4.07 18.16
CA GLN A 209 13.87 -3.50 18.58
C GLN A 209 13.99 -2.52 19.75
N CYS A 210 15.21 -2.24 20.25
CA CYS A 210 15.44 -1.30 21.37
C CYS A 210 14.70 -1.61 22.69
N HIS A 211 14.38 -2.89 22.94
CA HIS A 211 13.80 -3.37 24.19
C HIS A 211 14.81 -3.49 25.34
N ARG A 212 16.11 -3.58 25.03
CA ARG A 212 17.13 -3.85 26.05
C ARG A 212 17.71 -2.55 26.58
N ARG A 213 17.55 -2.31 27.88
CA ARG A 213 18.25 -1.25 28.60
C ARG A 213 19.76 -1.49 28.57
N CYS A 214 20.59 -0.44 28.52
CA CYS A 214 22.03 -0.62 28.66
C CYS A 214 22.39 -1.35 29.96
N GLU A 215 23.31 -2.31 29.83
CA GLU A 215 23.91 -3.02 30.95
C GLU A 215 24.63 -2.03 31.89
N SER A 216 24.65 -2.36 33.18
CA SER A 216 25.39 -1.61 34.20
C SER A 216 26.83 -1.37 33.76
N GLY A 217 27.30 -0.13 33.86
CA GLY A 217 28.63 0.25 33.38
C GLY A 217 28.63 0.84 31.97
N LYS A 218 27.49 0.84 31.24
CA LYS A 218 27.36 1.45 29.91
C LYS A 218 26.21 2.44 29.82
N TYR A 219 26.30 3.40 28.90
CA TYR A 219 25.27 4.40 28.65
C TYR A 219 25.28 4.97 27.22
N GLY A 220 24.30 5.83 26.92
CA GLY A 220 24.22 6.60 25.67
C GLY A 220 23.64 5.81 24.50
N ASN A 221 23.74 6.36 23.28
CA ASN A 221 23.20 5.73 22.06
C ASN A 221 23.85 4.36 21.81
N GLY A 222 23.02 3.33 21.69
CA GLY A 222 23.43 1.95 21.45
C GLY A 222 24.36 1.39 22.54
N CYS A 223 24.32 1.96 23.75
CA CYS A 223 25.17 1.56 24.88
C CYS A 223 26.68 1.56 24.58
N ARG A 224 27.13 2.44 23.67
CA ARG A 224 28.52 2.48 23.22
C ARG A 224 29.47 3.22 24.18
N GLN A 225 28.95 3.93 25.18
CA GLN A 225 29.77 4.67 26.13
C GLN A 225 29.90 3.92 27.44
N THR A 226 31.08 3.96 28.04
CA THR A 226 31.36 3.37 29.36
C THR A 226 31.23 4.43 30.46
N CYS A 227 30.61 4.05 31.58
CA CYS A 227 30.56 4.85 32.80
C CYS A 227 31.98 5.25 33.22
N GLY A 228 32.12 6.40 33.89
CA GLY A 228 33.36 6.74 34.57
C GLY A 228 33.53 5.95 35.87
N TRP A 229 34.34 6.48 36.77
CA TRP A 229 34.62 5.88 38.07
C TRP A 229 33.52 6.18 39.09
N CYS A 230 32.29 5.78 38.78
CA CYS A 230 31.15 5.90 39.69
C CYS A 230 31.31 4.95 40.87
N HIS A 231 30.72 5.31 42.01
CA HIS A 231 30.61 4.40 43.15
C HIS A 231 29.88 3.11 42.74
N LYS A 232 30.50 1.95 42.99
CA LYS A 232 30.04 0.61 42.54
C LYS A 232 29.89 0.45 41.01
N GLY A 233 30.44 1.37 40.21
CA GLY A 233 30.37 1.32 38.73
C GLY A 233 28.98 1.60 38.14
N ILE A 234 28.01 2.02 38.95
CA ILE A 234 26.63 2.28 38.50
C ILE A 234 26.51 3.74 38.05
N CYS A 235 26.14 3.92 36.79
CA CYS A 235 25.77 5.23 36.24
C CYS A 235 24.39 5.17 35.57
N ASP A 236 23.77 6.33 35.39
CA ASP A 236 22.53 6.44 34.62
C ASP A 236 22.77 5.99 33.17
N HIS A 237 21.96 5.03 32.70
CA HIS A 237 22.11 4.41 31.39
C HIS A 237 21.88 5.37 30.22
N VAL A 238 21.19 6.49 30.42
CA VAL A 238 20.93 7.46 29.35
C VAL A 238 22.06 8.50 29.28
N THR A 239 22.37 9.12 30.41
CA THR A 239 23.23 10.30 30.53
C THR A 239 24.67 9.97 30.95
N GLY A 240 24.88 8.85 31.62
CA GLY A 240 26.15 8.42 32.19
C GLY A 240 26.49 9.06 33.54
N GLU A 241 25.53 9.74 34.18
CA GLU A 241 25.74 10.41 35.46
C GLU A 241 25.82 9.44 36.64
N CYS A 242 26.70 9.75 37.58
CA CYS A 242 26.95 8.94 38.77
C CYS A 242 26.18 9.52 39.97
N HIS A 243 24.90 9.18 40.13
CA HIS A 243 24.09 9.68 41.25
C HIS A 243 24.58 9.20 42.63
N GLY A 244 25.26 8.05 42.71
CA GLY A 244 25.90 7.54 43.93
C GLY A 244 27.26 8.17 44.27
N GLY A 245 27.68 9.19 43.52
CA GLY A 245 28.99 9.84 43.70
C GLY A 245 30.15 9.10 43.02
N CYS A 246 31.36 9.65 43.17
CA CYS A 246 32.58 9.14 42.53
C CYS A 246 33.43 8.30 43.49
N SER A 247 34.09 7.29 42.91
CA SER A 247 35.17 6.55 43.56
C SER A 247 36.33 7.49 43.94
N ARG A 248 37.14 7.06 44.91
CA ARG A 248 38.27 7.85 45.42
C ARG A 248 39.21 8.24 44.28
N GLY A 249 39.62 9.52 44.25
CA GLY A 249 40.48 10.05 43.19
C GLY A 249 39.76 10.59 41.95
N TYR A 250 38.42 10.50 41.86
CA TYR A 250 37.66 11.02 40.70
C TYR A 250 36.57 12.03 41.10
N HIS A 251 36.20 12.92 40.18
CA HIS A 251 35.15 13.93 40.34
C HIS A 251 34.39 14.24 39.02
N GLY A 252 33.40 15.14 39.10
CA GLY A 252 32.52 15.51 38.00
C GLY A 252 31.22 14.69 37.99
N SER A 253 30.20 15.12 37.23
CA SER A 253 28.88 14.44 37.23
C SER A 253 28.93 13.02 36.68
N ARG A 254 29.92 12.71 35.84
CA ARG A 254 30.16 11.37 35.25
C ARG A 254 31.42 10.68 35.78
N CYS A 255 32.09 11.25 36.80
CA CYS A 255 33.30 10.71 37.42
C CYS A 255 34.41 10.32 36.42
N LYS A 256 34.59 11.12 35.36
CA LYS A 256 35.65 10.92 34.34
C LYS A 256 36.89 11.75 34.61
N ASP A 257 36.80 12.74 35.50
CA ASP A 257 37.89 13.66 35.79
C ASP A 257 38.66 13.19 37.03
N GLU A 258 39.98 13.09 36.93
CA GLU A 258 40.84 12.81 38.09
C GLU A 258 40.90 14.02 39.02
N LYS A 259 40.74 13.79 40.32
CA LYS A 259 40.99 14.78 41.37
C LYS A 259 42.49 15.04 41.42
N THR A 260 42.97 16.03 40.67
CA THR A 260 44.29 16.60 40.91
C THR A 260 44.25 17.45 42.18
N ALA A 261 44.30 16.81 43.35
CA ALA A 261 44.56 17.51 44.59
C ALA A 261 46.08 17.63 44.75
N ILE A 262 46.57 18.85 44.55
CA ILE A 262 47.92 19.25 44.95
C ILE A 262 47.81 19.68 46.41
N SER A 263 48.15 18.79 47.33
CA SER A 263 48.28 19.13 48.74
C SER A 263 49.68 19.68 48.96
N VAL A 264 49.80 20.94 49.37
CA VAL A 264 51.09 21.50 49.82
C VAL A 264 51.44 20.82 51.13
N LEU A 265 52.43 19.94 51.11
CA LEU A 265 52.93 19.23 52.28
C LEU A 265 53.84 20.12 53.10
N ARG A 266 54.76 20.82 52.44
CA ARG A 266 55.75 21.68 53.11
C ARG A 266 56.10 22.90 52.29
N PHE A 267 56.43 23.97 53.01
CA PHE A 267 56.92 25.24 52.48
C PHE A 267 58.33 25.48 53.02
N PHE A 268 59.28 25.79 52.14
CA PHE A 268 60.65 26.14 52.54
C PHE A 268 61.20 27.29 51.71
N GLN A 269 61.97 28.16 52.36
CA GLN A 269 62.72 29.24 51.73
C GLN A 269 64.22 28.96 51.81
N HIS A 270 64.88 28.97 50.66
CA HIS A 270 66.33 28.86 50.57
C HIS A 270 66.85 29.78 49.47
N GLY A 271 67.88 30.57 49.77
CA GLY A 271 68.50 31.49 48.79
C GLY A 271 67.54 32.48 48.14
N GLY A 272 66.51 32.96 48.87
CA GLY A 272 65.52 33.91 48.34
C GLY A 272 64.42 33.29 47.46
N HIS A 273 64.41 31.99 47.21
CA HIS A 273 63.36 31.31 46.44
C HIS A 273 62.32 30.62 47.33
N GLN A 274 61.07 30.56 46.87
CA GLN A 274 59.98 29.81 47.52
C GLN A 274 59.86 28.42 46.88
N PHE A 275 59.94 27.37 47.70
CA PHE A 275 59.75 25.99 47.29
C PHE A 275 58.55 25.39 48.02
N TYR A 276 57.74 24.62 47.29
CA TYR A 276 56.63 23.86 47.85
C TYR A 276 56.83 22.38 47.55
N GLU A 277 56.82 21.57 48.60
CA GLU A 277 56.64 20.14 48.49
C GLU A 277 55.15 19.88 48.31
N VAL A 278 54.76 19.24 47.22
CA VAL A 278 53.37 18.97 46.91
C VAL A 278 53.13 17.47 46.76
N ALA A 279 52.13 16.95 47.46
CA ALA A 279 51.59 15.63 47.17
C ALA A 279 50.49 15.76 46.13
N ARG A 280 50.61 14.99 45.04
CA ARG A 280 49.45 14.65 44.20
C ARG A 280 48.74 13.48 44.85
N LEU A 281 47.56 13.70 45.40
CA LEU A 281 46.72 12.59 45.87
C LEU A 281 46.22 11.81 44.64
N GLY A 282 46.69 10.57 44.47
CA GLY A 282 46.24 9.66 43.40
C GLY A 282 47.31 8.97 42.56
N PHE A 283 48.61 9.26 42.76
CA PHE A 283 49.71 8.53 42.10
C PHE A 283 50.49 7.70 43.13
N PRO A 284 50.93 6.45 42.81
CA PRO A 284 51.70 5.60 43.72
C PRO A 284 53.16 6.02 43.88
N LYS A 285 53.59 7.14 43.27
CA LYS A 285 54.93 7.71 43.44
C LYS A 285 54.81 9.19 43.79
N TYR A 286 55.13 9.51 45.04
CA TYR A 286 55.52 10.85 45.47
C TYR A 286 56.84 11.16 44.77
N ASP A 287 56.98 12.32 44.11
CA ASP A 287 58.25 13.03 43.89
C ASP A 287 58.10 14.16 42.88
N PHE A 288 57.61 15.33 43.29
CA PHE A 288 57.85 16.58 42.53
C PHE A 288 57.95 17.78 43.48
N VAL A 289 59.13 18.39 43.54
CA VAL A 289 59.32 19.74 44.12
C VAL A 289 59.02 20.76 43.03
N VAL A 290 58.05 21.65 43.26
CA VAL A 290 57.69 22.70 42.30
C VAL A 290 58.37 24.01 42.69
N TRP A 291 59.17 24.57 41.79
CA TRP A 291 59.80 25.87 41.95
C TRP A 291 58.98 27.00 41.33
N ILE A 292 58.84 28.12 42.05
CA ILE A 292 58.22 29.34 41.51
C ILE A 292 59.29 30.43 41.41
N LYS A 293 59.51 31.00 40.22
CA LYS A 293 60.27 32.25 40.06
C LYS A 293 59.54 33.37 40.81
N ASN A 294 60.23 33.98 41.78
CA ASN A 294 59.77 35.18 42.47
C ASN A 294 59.19 36.22 41.49
N SER A 295 57.94 36.57 41.74
CA SER A 295 57.19 37.81 41.45
C SER A 295 57.70 38.83 40.41
N ASN A 296 58.23 38.43 39.25
CA ASN A 296 58.38 39.35 38.10
C ASN A 296 57.76 38.80 36.79
N ASP A 297 57.52 37.49 36.68
CA ASP A 297 56.82 36.91 35.52
C ASP A 297 55.29 36.94 35.62
N ALA A 298 54.72 37.05 36.83
CA ALA A 298 53.29 37.28 37.03
C ALA A 298 52.84 38.60 36.37
N ASN A 299 53.69 39.63 36.38
CA ASN A 299 53.48 40.87 35.67
C ASN A 299 53.56 40.71 34.14
N ARG A 300 54.39 39.80 33.62
CA ARG A 300 54.49 39.50 32.17
C ARG A 300 53.28 38.70 31.67
N ILE A 301 52.72 37.78 32.47
CA ILE A 301 51.50 37.04 32.14
C ILE A 301 50.27 37.94 32.28
N ASN A 302 50.19 38.80 33.31
CA ASN A 302 49.10 39.76 33.47
C ASN A 302 49.14 40.87 32.42
N THR A 303 50.31 41.36 32.00
CA THR A 303 50.41 42.29 30.86
C THR A 303 50.06 41.62 29.54
N LYS A 304 50.44 40.36 29.29
CA LYS A 304 50.00 39.59 28.12
C LYS A 304 48.48 39.31 28.14
N LYS A 305 47.88 38.97 29.29
CA LYS A 305 46.42 38.80 29.48
C LYS A 305 45.67 40.14 29.32
N LYS A 306 46.18 41.26 29.86
CA LYS A 306 45.63 42.62 29.68
C LYS A 306 45.72 43.06 28.21
N LYS A 307 46.84 42.81 27.51
CA LYS A 307 47.01 43.08 26.06
C LYS A 307 46.05 42.21 25.21
N LYS A 308 45.85 40.92 25.53
CA LYS A 308 44.85 40.03 24.88
C LYS A 308 43.41 40.51 25.12
N LYS A 309 43.04 40.91 26.35
CA LYS A 309 41.72 41.49 26.67
C LYS A 309 41.47 42.82 25.93
N LYS A 310 42.47 43.73 25.85
CA LYS A 310 42.38 44.97 25.06
C LYS A 310 42.22 44.70 23.56
N LYS A 311 42.96 43.73 22.97
CA LYS A 311 42.78 43.29 21.57
C LYS A 311 41.39 42.69 21.31
N LYS A 312 40.85 41.84 22.21
CA LYS A 312 39.49 41.28 22.09
C LYS A 312 38.41 42.39 22.20
N LYS A 313 38.55 43.36 23.11
CA LYS A 313 37.63 44.52 23.20
C LYS A 313 37.68 45.40 21.94
N LYS A 314 38.86 45.68 21.37
CA LYS A 314 38.99 46.41 20.09
C LYS A 314 38.35 45.64 18.92
N LYS A 315 38.53 44.31 18.82
CA LYS A 315 37.85 43.48 17.80
C LYS A 315 36.32 43.47 17.97
N LYS A 316 35.78 43.39 19.19
CA LYS A 316 34.34 43.50 19.46
C LYS A 316 33.78 44.89 19.08
N LYS A 317 34.49 45.98 19.38
CA LYS A 317 34.10 47.35 18.97
C LYS A 317 34.12 47.51 17.43
N LYS A 318 35.13 46.97 16.73
CA LYS A 318 35.17 46.96 15.25
C LYS A 318 34.01 46.14 14.64
N LYS A 319 33.67 44.96 15.20
CA LYS A 319 32.51 44.16 14.76
C LYS A 319 31.17 44.89 15.01
N LYS A 320 31.00 45.58 16.15
CA LYS A 320 29.80 46.39 16.40
C LYS A 320 29.70 47.59 15.44
N LYS A 321 30.79 48.29 15.11
CA LYS A 321 30.80 49.35 14.10
C LYS A 321 30.48 48.83 12.69
N LYS A 322 31.00 47.66 12.29
CA LYS A 322 30.64 47.01 11.01
C LYS A 322 29.17 46.59 10.94
N LYS A 323 28.59 46.07 12.04
CA LYS A 323 27.15 45.75 12.11
C LYS A 323 26.26 47.00 12.05
N LYS A 324 26.67 48.11 12.68
CA LYS A 324 25.95 49.40 12.57
C LYS A 324 26.03 50.01 11.16
N LYS A 325 27.17 49.90 10.45
CA LYS A 325 27.26 50.30 9.04
C LYS A 325 26.40 49.43 8.10
N LYS A 326 26.36 48.11 8.30
CA LYS A 326 25.46 47.22 7.52
C LYS A 326 23.97 47.52 7.75
N LYS A 327 23.56 47.85 8.99
CA LYS A 327 22.17 48.27 9.26
C LYS A 327 21.81 49.63 8.65
N LYS A 328 22.74 50.57 8.53
CA LYS A 328 22.50 51.83 7.82
C LYS A 328 22.39 51.66 6.30
N ASN A 329 23.19 50.77 5.69
CA ASN A 329 23.07 50.49 4.25
C ASN A 329 21.78 49.74 3.89
N ASN A 330 21.27 48.85 4.75
CA ASN A 330 19.98 48.18 4.48
C ASN A 330 18.76 49.09 4.61
N ASN A 331 18.83 50.18 5.39
CA ASN A 331 17.73 51.13 5.48
C ASN A 331 17.69 52.14 4.31
N ASN A 332 18.80 52.29 3.57
CA ASN A 332 18.82 53.14 2.37
C ASN A 332 18.39 52.41 1.08
N ASN A 333 18.26 51.08 1.11
CA ASN A 333 17.79 50.28 -0.02
C ASN A 333 16.28 49.95 0.02
N ASN A 334 15.55 50.46 1.02
CA ASN A 334 14.10 50.29 1.15
C ASN A 334 13.30 51.58 0.89
N ASN A 335 13.97 52.64 0.40
CA ASN A 335 13.35 53.94 0.07
C ASN A 335 13.67 54.39 -1.37
N ASN A 336 13.91 53.44 -2.28
CA ASN A 336 13.89 53.64 -3.73
C ASN A 336 12.97 52.58 -4.35
#